data_AF-A0A0P8XZG3-F1
#
_entry.id   AF-A0A0P8XZG3-F1
#
_cell.length_a   1.000
_cell.length_b   1.000
_cell.length_c   1.000
_cell.angle_alpha   90.00
_cell.angle_beta   90.00
_cell.angle_gamma   90.00
#
_symmetry.space_group_name_H-M   'P 1'
#
loop_
_entity.id
_entity.type
_entity.pdbx_description
1 polymer ?
#
loop_
_entity_poly.entity_id
_entity_poly.type
_entity_poly.pdbx_seq_one_letter_code
_entity_poly.pdbx_strand_id
1 'polypeptide(L)' 'MTMVQCLSLPDANAKCVMDCETQTYNSICAADDKGTTKTYRNVCVMKVENCLQNANFQKISDKECP' A
#
# COMPACT_ATOMS: atom_id res chain seq x y z
N MET A 1 6.19 -25.84 -17.19
CA MET A 1 6.03 -24.44 -17.64
C MET A 1 6.01 -23.57 -16.40
N THR A 2 6.97 -22.67 -16.30
CA THR A 2 7.31 -21.89 -15.10
C THR A 2 6.20 -20.89 -14.79
N MET A 3 5.55 -21.00 -13.63
CA MET A 3 4.62 -19.97 -13.16
C MET A 3 5.45 -18.83 -12.58
N VAL A 4 5.83 -17.89 -13.44
CA VAL A 4 6.37 -16.61 -13.00
C VAL A 4 5.20 -15.89 -12.33
N GLN A 5 5.20 -15.87 -11.00
CA GLN A 5 4.33 -15.01 -10.21
C GLN A 5 4.85 -13.58 -10.38
N CYS A 6 4.72 -13.05 -11.60
CA CYS A 6 4.84 -11.63 -11.83
C CYS A 6 3.76 -10.98 -10.97
N LEU A 7 4.22 -10.19 -10.02
CA LEU A 7 3.48 -9.20 -9.26
C LEU A 7 2.20 -8.80 -10.01
N SER A 8 1.06 -8.96 -9.35
CA SER A 8 -0.24 -8.48 -9.78
C SER A 8 -0.14 -6.99 -10.13
N LEU A 9 0.25 -6.71 -11.37
CA LEU A 9 0.16 -5.40 -11.98
C LEU A 9 -1.32 -5.06 -11.95
N PRO A 10 -1.72 -3.91 -11.41
CA PRO A 10 -3.13 -3.56 -11.34
C PRO A 10 -3.64 -3.53 -12.78
N ASP A 11 -4.65 -4.36 -13.07
CA ASP A 11 -5.44 -4.22 -14.27
C ASP A 11 -5.77 -2.73 -14.43
N ALA A 12 -5.57 -2.15 -15.61
CA ALA A 12 -5.85 -0.73 -15.87
C ALA A 12 -7.36 -0.37 -15.75
N ASN A 13 -8.17 -1.31 -15.25
CA ASN A 13 -9.57 -1.18 -14.88
C ASN A 13 -9.86 -1.64 -13.43
N ALA A 14 -8.83 -1.78 -12.59
CA ALA A 14 -8.96 -2.15 -11.19
C ALA A 14 -9.51 -0.95 -10.41
N LYS A 15 -10.82 -0.95 -10.15
CA LYS A 15 -11.40 -0.10 -9.10
C LYS A 15 -10.60 -0.34 -7.83
N CYS A 16 -10.19 0.73 -7.15
CA CYS A 16 -9.41 0.62 -5.92
C CYS A 16 -10.11 -0.32 -4.94
N VAL A 17 -9.45 -1.43 -4.60
CA VAL A 17 -9.99 -2.42 -3.67
C VAL A 17 -9.94 -1.82 -2.27
N MET A 18 -11.07 -1.28 -1.81
CA MET A 18 -11.21 -0.63 -0.50
C MET A 18 -11.59 -1.60 0.62
N ASP A 19 -11.65 -2.90 0.34
CA ASP A 19 -11.97 -3.92 1.34
C ASP A 19 -10.71 -4.27 2.15
N CYS A 20 -10.50 -3.51 3.21
CA CYS A 20 -9.41 -3.73 4.16
C CYS A 20 -9.97 -4.36 5.43
N GLU A 21 -9.38 -5.48 5.85
CA GLU A 21 -9.70 -6.10 7.14
C GLU A 21 -9.50 -5.09 8.28
N THR A 22 -10.58 -4.70 8.95
CA THR A 22 -10.58 -3.66 9.99
C THR A 22 -10.01 -4.13 11.32
N GLN A 23 -9.90 -5.45 11.52
CA GLN A 23 -9.42 -6.07 12.75
C GLN A 23 -7.90 -6.04 12.90
N THR A 24 -7.18 -5.85 11.79
CA THR A 24 -5.71 -5.90 11.77
C THR A 24 -5.15 -4.47 11.88
N TYR A 25 -4.88 -4.04 13.11
CA TYR A 25 -4.18 -2.80 13.40
C TYR A 25 -2.67 -3.06 13.41
N ASN A 26 -2.00 -2.77 12.29
CA ASN A 26 -0.55 -2.91 12.17
C ASN A 26 -0.01 -1.60 11.60
N SER A 27 0.33 -0.66 12.48
CA SER A 27 0.92 0.62 12.06
C SER A 27 2.19 0.36 11.24
N ILE A 28 2.23 0.94 10.05
CA ILE A 28 3.39 0.91 9.17
C ILE A 28 3.84 2.32 8.85
N CYS A 29 5.11 2.47 8.52
CA CYS A 29 5.66 3.68 7.96
C CYS A 29 5.85 3.43 6.48
N ALA A 30 5.37 4.35 5.66
CA ALA A 30 5.58 4.32 4.23
C ALA A 30 6.19 5.64 3.77
N ALA A 31 7.00 5.58 2.71
CA ALA A 31 7.60 6.73 2.07
C ALA A 31 7.19 6.79 0.60
N ASP A 32 6.95 7.98 0.08
CA ASP A 32 6.79 8.19 -1.36
C ASP A 32 8.14 8.41 -2.06
N ASP A 33 8.12 8.55 -3.39
CA ASP A 33 9.30 8.87 -4.21
C ASP A 33 9.94 10.23 -3.89
N LYS A 34 9.23 11.11 -3.17
CA LYS A 34 9.72 12.43 -2.74
C LYS A 34 10.41 12.38 -1.38
N GLY A 35 10.42 11.22 -0.72
CA GLY A 35 10.95 11.05 0.63
C GLY A 35 9.99 11.51 1.73
N THR A 36 8.73 11.79 1.39
CA THR A 36 7.69 12.09 2.38
C THR A 36 7.28 10.82 3.08
N THR A 37 7.49 10.76 4.39
CA THR A 37 7.06 9.62 5.21
C THR A 37 5.68 9.85 5.81
N LYS A 38 4.83 8.83 5.81
CA LYS A 38 3.51 8.86 6.42
C LYS A 38 3.21 7.53 7.10
N THR A 39 2.64 7.61 8.30
CA THR A 39 2.18 6.44 9.05
C THR A 39 0.80 6.02 8.55
N TYR A 40 0.65 4.72 8.24
CA TYR A 40 -0.64 4.12 7.90
C TYR A 40 -1.02 3.07 8.92
N ARG A 41 -2.32 2.93 9.17
CA ARG A 41 -2.88 1.93 10.09
C ARG A 41 -2.61 0.48 9.68
N ASN A 42 -2.41 0.26 8.37
CA ASN A 42 -1.97 -0.99 7.76
C ASN A 42 -1.58 -0.78 6.29
N VAL A 43 -0.98 -1.80 5.69
CA VAL A 43 -0.58 -1.82 4.27
C VAL A 43 -1.77 -1.69 3.32
N CYS A 44 -2.95 -2.21 3.70
CA CYS A 44 -4.13 -2.14 2.84
C CYS A 44 -4.60 -0.70 2.66
N VAL A 45 -4.73 0.06 3.75
CA VAL A 45 -5.09 1.49 3.72
C VAL A 45 -4.08 2.29 2.89
N MET A 46 -2.79 1.99 3.01
CA MET A 46 -1.75 2.60 2.17
C MET A 46 -1.98 2.32 0.67
N LYS A 47 -2.26 1.06 0.29
CA LYS A 47 -2.53 0.69 -1.10
C LYS A 47 -3.82 1.33 -1.65
N VAL A 48 -4.85 1.44 -0.82
CA VAL A 48 -6.10 2.13 -1.16
C VAL A 48 -5.83 3.60 -1.43
N GLU A 49 -5.08 4.27 -0.56
CA GLU A 49 -4.71 5.68 -0.75
C GLU A 49 -3.87 5.86 -2.02
N ASN A 50 -2.87 5.01 -2.25
CA ASN A 50 -2.08 5.02 -3.48
C ASN A 50 -2.97 4.93 -4.73
N CYS A 51 -3.95 4.04 -4.71
CA CYS A 51 -4.88 3.89 -5.81
C CYS A 51 -5.82 5.09 -5.98
N LEU A 52 -6.42 5.59 -4.89
CA LEU A 52 -7.42 6.67 -4.94
C LEU A 52 -6.80 8.04 -5.22
N GLN A 53 -5.64 8.32 -4.63
CA GLN A 53 -4.94 9.60 -4.72
C GLN A 53 -3.85 9.59 -5.80
N ASN A 54 -3.72 8.49 -6.54
CA ASN A 54 -2.62 8.27 -7.48
C ASN A 54 -1.24 8.51 -6.82
N ALA A 55 -1.12 8.14 -5.55
CA ALA A 55 0.09 8.24 -4.75
C ALA A 55 0.94 6.96 -4.87
N ASN A 56 2.18 7.03 -4.41
CA ASN A 56 3.16 5.94 -4.54
C ASN A 56 3.88 5.67 -3.22
N PHE A 57 3.14 5.64 -2.11
CA PHE A 57 3.72 5.29 -0.82
C PHE A 57 4.14 3.82 -0.80
N GLN A 58 5.40 3.58 -0.48
CA GLN A 58 6.00 2.27 -0.32
C GLN A 58 6.23 2.04 1.16
N LYS A 59 5.76 0.92 1.71
CA LYS A 59 6.05 0.55 3.10
C LYS A 59 7.57 0.44 3.27
N ILE A 60 8.13 1.19 4.21
CA ILE A 60 9.54 1.15 4.61
C ILE A 60 9.76 0.55 6.00
N SER A 61 8.73 0.48 6.84
CA SER A 61 8.81 -0.12 8.18
C SER A 61 7.48 -0.72 8.64
N ASP A 62 7.55 -1.77 9.47
CA ASP A 62 6.41 -2.40 10.18
C ASP A 62 6.03 -1.67 11.49
N LYS A 63 6.44 -0.41 11.61
CA LYS A 63 6.15 0.48 12.73
C LYS A 63 5.80 1.85 12.20
N GLU A 64 5.21 2.70 13.03
CA GLU A 64 4.97 4.11 12.72
C GLU A 64 6.26 4.87 12.33
N CYS A 65 6.11 5.91 11.52
CA CYS A 65 7.19 6.82 11.17
C CYS A 65 7.65 7.63 12.40
N PRO A 66 8.94 8.01 12.48
CA PRO A 66 9.47 8.84 13.56
C PRO A 66 8.86 10.26 13.61
#